data_AF-A0A9W6C154-F1
#
_entry.id   AF-A0A9W6C154-F1
#
_cell.length_a   1.000
_cell.length_b   1.000
_cell.length_c   1.000
_cell.angle_alpha   90.00
_cell.angle_beta   90.00
_cell.angle_gamma   90.00
#
_symmetry.space_group_name_H-M   'P 1'
#
loop_
_entity.id
_entity.type
_entity.pdbx_description
1 polymer ?
#
loop_
_entity_poly.entity_id
_entity_poly.type
_entity_poly.pdbx_seq_one_letter_code
_entity_poly.pdbx_strand_id
1 'polypeptide(L)'
;MSPSGQKRGAVGLAAEALKEALVAKLQPGVKDSPINDGIFQAIKLVEAFLNSYKESQDDLDALKAQIKRIMMSQIVKASPAKQQQQQGVAGSAQERRTRSASAGGQGHPGQSGPSRAQRHHLGSSTSLPAEAEGGTAVPAGGAGGLPLYSRKSPRSAGSSSLDWTLPVRTLNRKAYVRNGDFGRMTLVQDDLARRAEAVRQLEEAERRRAHAAVVAEQMELLEKKKEAEREARRLAQLEMDEQIREFQISEEARLAAHREMQSSLRNFYAGQVAELQTRKRQEVEQRHREHETERLQLLEEERRDRERSEQLARANASQRQRIQAALLAAMDEKAAAKAAAVEEEMRYNREYVKKMDADEAARRAAVAMRQERMRKAFERGGGEALQASLEEQERASAARAARLAAELETKIAERERVEAERRQREKEAALRELGGQLAEKEAERRQRAEEEERARRAAREAEAEAWRKRQEEKEARRRAQAEARVAQKAAVAAEHRRRYDEYREPFEERFRWLHAGALSGTQRAFNNLGVPDGKAAELAILRL
;
A
#
# COMPACT_ATOMS: atom_id res chain seq x y z
N MET A 1 23.24 -2.96 -46.06
CA MET A 1 24.61 -3.50 -46.22
C MET A 1 25.16 -3.78 -44.84
N SER A 2 25.45 -5.04 -44.51
CA SER A 2 25.95 -5.41 -43.17
C SER A 2 27.47 -5.28 -43.14
N PRO A 3 28.07 -4.46 -42.25
CA PRO A 3 29.50 -4.47 -42.03
C PRO A 3 29.91 -5.71 -41.22
N SER A 4 31.22 -5.97 -41.13
CA SER A 4 31.87 -7.04 -40.35
C SER A 4 31.72 -8.48 -40.89
N GLY A 5 32.63 -8.85 -41.80
CA GLY A 5 33.06 -10.24 -42.00
C GLY A 5 34.11 -10.69 -40.96
N GLN A 6 34.13 -10.06 -39.78
CA GLN A 6 35.02 -10.45 -38.68
C GLN A 6 34.41 -11.65 -37.95
N LYS A 7 35.17 -12.74 -37.86
CA LYS A 7 34.76 -13.94 -37.11
C LYS A 7 34.62 -13.59 -35.62
N ARG A 8 33.39 -13.51 -35.13
CA ARG A 8 33.08 -13.28 -33.72
C ARG A 8 33.49 -14.48 -32.89
N GLY A 9 34.05 -14.25 -31.69
CA GLY A 9 34.36 -15.30 -30.73
C GLY A 9 33.11 -15.97 -30.16
N ALA A 10 33.30 -17.02 -29.36
CA ALA A 10 32.20 -17.83 -28.81
C ALA A 10 31.17 -17.01 -28.01
N VAL A 11 31.63 -15.97 -27.31
CA VAL A 11 30.78 -15.02 -26.56
C VAL A 11 29.88 -14.21 -27.50
N GLY A 12 30.42 -13.75 -28.63
CA GLY A 12 29.68 -13.04 -29.67
C GLY A 12 28.62 -13.93 -30.34
N LEU A 13 28.98 -15.17 -30.68
CA LEU A 13 28.04 -16.16 -31.23
C LEU A 13 26.92 -16.50 -30.24
N ALA A 14 27.23 -16.64 -28.94
CA ALA A 14 26.22 -16.86 -27.91
C ALA A 14 25.26 -15.66 -27.74
N ALA A 15 25.76 -14.43 -27.89
CA ALA A 15 24.93 -13.23 -27.92
C ALA A 15 24.09 -13.11 -29.20
N GLU A 16 24.59 -13.52 -30.37
CA GLU A 16 23.79 -13.61 -31.60
C GLU A 16 22.67 -14.63 -31.48
N ALA A 17 22.94 -15.84 -30.99
CA ALA A 17 21.92 -16.85 -30.71
C ALA A 17 20.86 -16.35 -29.70
N LEU A 18 21.27 -15.55 -28.70
CA LEU A 18 20.35 -14.90 -27.76
C LEU A 18 19.47 -13.84 -28.46
N LYS A 19 20.03 -13.08 -29.41
CA LYS A 19 19.28 -12.12 -30.24
C LYS A 19 18.24 -12.84 -31.09
N GLU A 20 18.63 -13.92 -31.79
CA GLU A 20 17.73 -14.72 -32.62
C GLU A 20 16.61 -15.35 -31.79
N ALA A 21 16.92 -15.90 -30.61
CA ALA A 21 15.93 -16.45 -29.69
C ALA A 21 14.95 -15.39 -29.12
N LEU A 22 15.34 -14.11 -29.06
CA LEU A 22 14.46 -13.00 -28.72
C LEU A 22 13.60 -12.58 -29.92
N VAL A 23 14.18 -12.48 -31.12
CA VAL A 23 13.45 -12.16 -32.36
C VAL A 23 12.39 -13.23 -32.66
N ALA A 24 12.71 -14.51 -32.49
CA ALA A 24 11.77 -15.62 -32.65
C ALA A 24 10.60 -15.61 -31.64
N LYS A 25 10.71 -14.84 -30.55
CA LYS A 25 9.64 -14.65 -29.55
C LYS A 25 8.77 -13.42 -29.80
N LEU A 26 9.12 -12.54 -30.74
CA LEU A 26 8.24 -11.47 -31.17
C LEU A 26 7.02 -12.07 -31.88
N GLN A 27 5.82 -11.87 -31.32
CA GLN A 27 4.59 -12.30 -31.97
C GLN A 27 4.23 -11.31 -33.10
N PRO A 28 4.24 -11.74 -34.39
CA PRO A 28 3.86 -10.86 -35.48
C PRO A 28 2.36 -10.53 -35.38
N GLY A 29 2.03 -9.24 -35.42
CA GLY A 29 0.65 -8.74 -35.42
C GLY A 29 0.20 -8.05 -34.13
N VAL A 30 0.90 -8.23 -32.99
CA VAL A 30 0.54 -7.59 -31.71
C VAL A 30 1.50 -6.45 -31.39
N LYS A 31 1.38 -5.32 -32.10
CA LYS A 31 2.35 -4.21 -32.00
C LYS A 31 2.42 -3.59 -30.60
N ASP A 32 1.31 -3.56 -29.87
CA ASP A 32 1.15 -2.78 -28.63
C ASP A 32 1.17 -3.65 -27.36
N SER A 33 1.75 -4.85 -27.42
CA SER A 33 1.92 -5.69 -26.24
C SER A 33 3.12 -5.24 -25.39
N PRO A 34 2.97 -5.00 -24.08
CA PRO A 34 4.10 -4.65 -23.20
C PRO A 34 5.15 -5.77 -23.10
N ILE A 35 4.81 -7.00 -23.50
CA ILE A 35 5.76 -8.11 -23.65
C ILE A 35 6.68 -7.87 -24.87
N ASN A 36 6.12 -7.43 -26.01
CA ASN A 36 6.90 -7.12 -27.20
C ASN A 36 7.83 -5.91 -26.96
N ASP A 37 7.38 -4.87 -26.23
CA ASP A 37 8.26 -3.79 -25.77
C ASP A 37 9.46 -4.31 -24.95
N GLY A 38 9.21 -5.26 -24.05
CA GLY A 38 10.27 -5.94 -23.29
C GLY A 38 11.27 -6.67 -24.17
N ILE A 39 10.78 -7.36 -25.19
CA ILE A 39 11.61 -8.09 -26.16
C ILE A 39 12.41 -7.12 -27.03
N PHE A 40 11.83 -6.02 -27.51
CA PHE A 40 12.55 -4.97 -28.24
C PHE A 40 13.63 -4.29 -27.40
N GLN A 41 13.37 -4.02 -26.12
CA GLN A 41 14.39 -3.50 -25.20
C GLN A 41 15.52 -4.51 -24.97
N ALA A 42 15.19 -5.81 -24.82
CA ALA A 42 16.18 -6.86 -24.71
C ALA A 42 17.05 -6.99 -25.98
N ILE A 43 16.44 -6.95 -27.17
CA ILE A 43 17.16 -6.98 -28.46
C ILE A 43 18.13 -5.80 -28.56
N LYS A 44 17.70 -4.58 -28.21
CA LYS A 44 18.57 -3.38 -28.20
C LYS A 44 19.77 -3.53 -27.25
N LEU A 45 19.61 -4.18 -26.10
CA LEU A 45 20.73 -4.45 -25.19
C LEU A 45 21.71 -5.49 -25.78
N VAL A 46 21.21 -6.53 -26.45
CA VAL A 46 22.07 -7.50 -27.14
C VAL A 46 22.81 -6.84 -28.30
N GLU A 47 22.15 -5.97 -29.07
CA GLU A 47 22.80 -5.20 -30.14
C GLU A 47 23.86 -4.23 -29.59
N ALA A 48 23.59 -3.54 -28.49
CA ALA A 48 24.57 -2.68 -27.83
C ALA A 48 25.79 -3.48 -27.32
N PHE A 49 25.57 -4.67 -26.77
CA PHE A 49 26.64 -5.58 -26.36
C PHE A 49 27.47 -6.05 -27.56
N LEU A 50 26.82 -6.55 -28.63
CA LEU A 50 27.49 -6.99 -29.86
C LEU A 50 28.30 -5.86 -30.53
N ASN A 51 27.79 -4.62 -30.49
CA ASN A 51 28.47 -3.44 -31.02
C ASN A 51 29.64 -2.96 -30.13
N SER A 52 29.70 -3.39 -28.86
CA SER A 52 30.77 -3.01 -27.92
C SER A 52 32.05 -3.86 -28.04
N TYR A 53 32.02 -4.94 -28.84
CA TYR A 53 33.13 -5.88 -29.05
C TYR A 53 33.74 -6.49 -27.78
N LYS A 54 33.01 -6.52 -26.67
CA LYS A 54 33.45 -7.13 -25.41
C LYS A 54 33.21 -8.64 -25.43
N GLU A 55 34.28 -9.43 -25.60
CA GLU A 55 34.23 -10.90 -25.51
C GLU A 55 34.39 -11.41 -24.05
N SER A 56 33.88 -10.66 -23.06
CA SER A 56 33.86 -11.09 -21.67
C SER A 56 32.65 -11.98 -21.37
N GLN A 57 32.90 -13.15 -20.78
CA GLN A 57 31.86 -14.06 -20.32
C GLN A 57 31.03 -13.45 -19.17
N ASP A 58 31.68 -12.69 -18.28
CA ASP A 58 31.00 -12.04 -17.15
C ASP A 58 30.02 -10.95 -17.62
N ASP A 59 30.40 -10.18 -18.66
CA ASP A 59 29.51 -9.20 -19.28
C ASP A 59 28.33 -9.87 -20.00
N LEU A 60 28.54 -11.04 -20.61
CA LEU A 60 27.48 -11.85 -21.23
C LEU A 60 26.48 -12.36 -20.18
N ASP A 61 26.95 -12.81 -19.01
CA ASP A 61 26.07 -13.27 -17.94
C ASP A 61 25.36 -12.12 -17.21
N ALA A 62 26.00 -10.96 -17.10
CA ALA A 62 25.35 -9.71 -16.69
C ALA A 62 24.24 -9.28 -17.68
N LEU A 63 24.48 -9.38 -18.98
CA LEU A 63 23.50 -9.12 -20.04
C LEU A 63 22.29 -10.06 -19.93
N LYS A 64 22.52 -11.38 -19.77
CA LYS A 64 21.44 -12.36 -19.53
C LYS A 64 20.61 -12.01 -18.28
N ALA A 65 21.26 -11.60 -17.19
CA ALA A 65 20.58 -11.20 -15.96
C ALA A 65 19.74 -9.92 -16.15
N GLN A 66 20.23 -8.94 -16.91
CA GLN A 66 19.49 -7.72 -17.25
C GLN A 66 18.27 -8.00 -18.14
N ILE A 67 18.43 -8.84 -19.18
CA ILE A 67 17.33 -9.29 -20.05
C ILE A 67 16.28 -10.05 -19.25
N LYS A 68 16.69 -10.97 -18.36
CA LYS A 68 15.77 -11.70 -17.47
C LYS A 68 14.97 -10.73 -16.58
N ARG A 69 15.61 -9.68 -16.04
CA ARG A 69 14.95 -8.64 -15.22
C ARG A 69 13.90 -7.87 -16.02
N ILE A 70 14.23 -7.43 -17.24
CA ILE A 70 13.30 -6.74 -18.15
C ILE A 70 12.10 -7.65 -18.46
N MET A 71 12.34 -8.88 -18.90
CA MET A 71 11.28 -9.84 -19.22
C MET A 71 10.35 -10.10 -18.02
N MET A 72 10.90 -10.34 -16.83
CA MET A 72 10.07 -10.52 -15.62
C MET A 72 9.25 -9.27 -15.29
N SER A 73 9.82 -8.07 -15.42
CA SER A 73 9.09 -6.82 -15.18
C SER A 73 7.91 -6.62 -16.14
N GLN A 74 8.07 -7.03 -17.39
CA GLN A 74 7.03 -6.88 -18.42
C GLN A 74 5.97 -7.98 -18.31
N ILE A 75 6.34 -9.21 -17.92
CA ILE A 75 5.37 -10.26 -17.56
C ILE A 75 4.49 -9.82 -16.36
N VAL A 76 5.08 -9.16 -15.36
CA VAL A 76 4.33 -8.61 -14.21
C VAL A 76 3.38 -7.49 -14.63
N LYS A 77 3.76 -6.63 -15.58
CA LYS A 77 2.90 -5.57 -16.14
C LYS A 77 1.80 -6.11 -17.06
N ALA A 78 2.12 -7.10 -17.87
CA ALA A 78 1.22 -7.73 -18.85
C ALA A 78 0.16 -8.65 -18.21
N SER A 79 0.23 -8.88 -16.89
CA SER A 79 -0.72 -9.71 -16.16
C SER A 79 -1.92 -8.85 -15.70
N PRO A 80 -3.08 -8.89 -16.38
CA PRO A 80 -4.17 -7.93 -16.17
C PRO A 80 -4.82 -8.00 -14.77
N ALA A 81 -4.64 -9.12 -14.07
CA ALA A 81 -5.26 -9.43 -12.77
C ALA A 81 -4.84 -8.54 -11.57
N LYS A 82 -4.11 -7.43 -11.78
CA LYS A 82 -3.71 -6.51 -10.68
C LYS A 82 -3.98 -5.03 -10.89
N GLN A 83 -4.25 -4.55 -12.12
CA GLN A 83 -4.50 -3.12 -12.34
C GLN A 83 -5.89 -2.67 -11.89
N GLN A 84 -6.88 -3.58 -11.85
CA GLN A 84 -8.26 -3.22 -11.50
C GLN A 84 -8.56 -3.11 -9.99
N GLN A 85 -7.59 -3.37 -9.11
CA GLN A 85 -7.82 -3.49 -7.66
C GLN A 85 -7.02 -2.52 -6.76
N GLN A 86 -6.27 -1.57 -7.34
CA GLN A 86 -5.50 -0.57 -6.56
C GLN A 86 -5.84 0.90 -6.84
N GLN A 87 -6.82 1.19 -7.69
CA GLN A 87 -7.23 2.56 -8.04
C GLN A 87 -8.60 2.97 -7.45
N GLY A 88 -9.05 2.29 -6.39
CA GLY A 88 -10.44 2.38 -5.90
C GLY A 88 -10.65 2.48 -4.38
N VAL A 89 -9.66 2.88 -3.57
CA VAL A 89 -9.87 3.14 -2.12
C VAL A 89 -9.05 4.33 -1.60
N ALA A 90 -9.31 5.54 -2.12
CA ALA A 90 -8.95 6.80 -1.45
C ALA A 90 -9.72 8.00 -2.04
N GLY A 91 -10.75 8.47 -1.32
CA GLY A 91 -11.33 9.81 -1.51
C GLY A 91 -12.62 9.90 -2.34
N SER A 92 -13.77 10.02 -1.64
CA SER A 92 -14.93 10.90 -1.94
C SER A 92 -16.20 10.42 -1.22
N ALA A 93 -16.17 10.40 0.11
CA ALA A 93 -17.36 10.16 0.95
C ALA A 93 -18.12 11.47 1.24
N GLN A 94 -18.35 12.29 0.21
CA GLN A 94 -19.21 13.48 0.24
C GLN A 94 -19.61 13.82 -1.21
N GLU A 95 -20.77 14.48 -1.37
CA GLU A 95 -21.38 14.89 -2.64
C GLU A 95 -21.85 13.77 -3.61
N ARG A 96 -23.07 13.29 -3.37
CA ARG A 96 -24.14 13.27 -4.41
C ARG A 96 -25.53 13.05 -3.81
N ARG A 97 -26.10 14.12 -3.25
CA ARG A 97 -27.56 14.33 -3.24
C ARG A 97 -27.91 15.18 -4.46
N THR A 98 -28.67 14.65 -5.41
CA THR A 98 -29.79 15.34 -6.11
C THR A 98 -30.30 14.52 -7.30
N ARG A 99 -31.64 14.44 -7.41
CA ARG A 99 -32.45 14.01 -8.58
C ARG A 99 -32.32 12.51 -8.98
N SER A 100 -33.39 11.80 -9.36
CA SER A 100 -34.84 12.11 -9.36
C SER A 100 -35.68 10.86 -9.73
N ALA A 101 -36.97 10.88 -9.37
CA ALA A 101 -38.06 10.02 -9.90
C ALA A 101 -38.04 8.52 -9.48
N SER A 102 -39.16 7.79 -9.41
CA SER A 102 -40.60 8.13 -9.24
C SER A 102 -41.40 6.82 -8.99
N ALA A 103 -42.66 6.93 -8.52
CA ALA A 103 -43.55 5.83 -8.10
C ALA A 103 -43.13 5.07 -6.81
N GLY A 104 -44.03 4.66 -5.92
CA GLY A 104 -45.48 4.87 -5.82
C GLY A 104 -46.06 4.21 -4.55
N GLY A 105 -47.24 4.63 -4.09
CA GLY A 105 -47.87 4.19 -2.82
C GLY A 105 -47.60 5.17 -1.66
N GLN A 106 -48.61 5.86 -1.11
CA GLN A 106 -49.60 5.33 -0.14
C GLN A 106 -48.92 4.58 1.02
N GLY A 107 -48.96 5.02 2.29
CA GLY A 107 -49.54 6.24 2.86
C GLY A 107 -50.13 5.98 4.25
N HIS A 108 -49.44 6.41 5.31
CA HIS A 108 -50.03 6.63 6.64
C HIS A 108 -49.07 7.43 7.54
N PRO A 109 -49.52 8.51 8.22
CA PRO A 109 -48.72 9.21 9.21
C PRO A 109 -48.95 8.64 10.62
N GLY A 110 -47.92 8.04 11.21
CA GLY A 110 -47.91 7.60 12.61
C GLY A 110 -47.40 8.72 13.53
N GLN A 111 -48.18 9.07 14.56
CA GLN A 111 -47.80 10.04 15.59
C GLN A 111 -46.80 9.47 16.62
N SER A 112 -46.27 10.37 17.47
CA SER A 112 -45.35 10.20 18.61
C SER A 112 -43.86 10.35 18.26
N GLY A 113 -43.06 11.16 18.97
CA GLY A 113 -43.32 12.07 20.09
C GLY A 113 -41.98 12.66 20.59
N PRO A 114 -41.92 13.87 21.18
CA PRO A 114 -40.64 14.47 21.55
C PRO A 114 -40.13 13.96 22.92
N SER A 115 -38.93 13.40 22.98
CA SER A 115 -38.29 12.99 24.23
C SER A 115 -37.08 13.86 24.60
N ARG A 116 -37.35 14.80 25.50
CA ARG A 116 -36.40 15.66 26.21
C ARG A 116 -35.92 14.96 27.49
N ALA A 117 -34.64 14.63 27.57
CA ALA A 117 -33.87 14.32 28.79
C ALA A 117 -32.38 14.45 28.39
N GLN A 118 -31.48 15.21 29.01
CA GLN A 118 -31.24 15.47 30.45
C GLN A 118 -31.20 14.20 31.30
N ARG A 119 -30.01 13.57 31.34
CA ARG A 119 -29.44 13.06 32.61
C ARG A 119 -27.94 12.84 32.53
N HIS A 120 -27.32 13.05 33.70
CA HIS A 120 -25.91 12.96 34.01
C HIS A 120 -25.29 11.60 33.68
N HIS A 121 -24.02 11.60 33.26
CA HIS A 121 -23.12 10.48 33.52
C HIS A 121 -21.99 10.92 34.44
N LEU A 122 -21.99 10.32 35.63
CA LEU A 122 -20.86 10.27 36.56
C LEU A 122 -19.90 9.16 36.11
N GLY A 123 -18.63 9.28 36.52
CA GLY A 123 -17.77 8.12 36.78
C GLY A 123 -16.86 7.66 35.64
N SER A 124 -15.61 8.13 35.65
CA SER A 124 -14.45 7.31 35.31
C SER A 124 -13.19 7.87 35.99
N SER A 125 -13.16 7.73 37.32
CA SER A 125 -11.97 7.86 38.16
C SER A 125 -11.43 6.46 38.48
N THR A 126 -10.19 6.38 38.99
CA THR A 126 -9.39 5.18 39.27
C THR A 126 -8.84 4.46 38.02
N SER A 127 -7.65 3.83 38.05
CA SER A 127 -6.76 3.50 39.18
C SER A 127 -5.27 3.70 38.86
N LEU A 128 -4.53 4.27 39.81
CA LEU A 128 -3.09 4.03 40.01
C LEU A 128 -2.95 2.89 41.05
N PRO A 129 -1.95 2.00 40.95
CA PRO A 129 -1.64 1.06 42.02
C PRO A 129 -0.77 1.71 43.10
N ALA A 130 -1.21 1.60 44.36
CA ALA A 130 -0.34 1.54 45.54
C ALA A 130 0.08 0.05 45.76
N GLU A 131 0.88 -0.39 46.72
CA GLU A 131 1.48 0.14 47.97
C GLU A 131 2.96 -0.35 48.01
N ALA A 132 3.86 -0.13 48.98
CA ALA A 132 3.89 0.45 50.33
C ALA A 132 5.34 1.00 50.56
N GLU A 133 5.88 1.39 51.72
CA GLU A 133 5.42 1.53 53.12
C GLU A 133 6.35 2.57 53.83
N GLY A 134 6.06 2.94 55.09
CA GLY A 134 7.02 3.57 56.03
C GLY A 134 7.44 5.03 55.74
N GLY A 135 6.99 6.07 56.45
CA GLY A 135 6.20 6.09 57.68
C GLY A 135 7.05 6.31 58.94
N THR A 136 7.25 7.58 59.34
CA THR A 136 7.10 8.07 60.73
C THR A 136 7.40 9.57 60.80
N ALA A 137 6.59 10.30 61.55
CA ALA A 137 6.88 11.65 62.04
C ALA A 137 6.10 11.87 63.34
N VAL A 138 6.61 12.74 64.23
CA VAL A 138 5.94 13.22 65.47
C VAL A 138 5.92 12.10 66.57
N PRO A 139 6.05 12.38 67.90
CA PRO A 139 5.72 13.61 68.60
C PRO A 139 6.76 14.22 69.57
N ALA A 140 6.41 15.40 70.08
CA ALA A 140 7.00 16.01 71.26
C ALA A 140 6.64 15.24 72.55
N GLY A 141 7.55 15.26 73.54
CA GLY A 141 7.34 14.69 74.87
C GLY A 141 8.48 15.07 75.81
N GLY A 142 8.16 15.71 76.94
CA GLY A 142 9.15 16.35 77.82
C GLY A 142 9.85 15.46 78.86
N ALA A 143 10.50 16.17 79.79
CA ALA A 143 11.12 15.74 81.05
C ALA A 143 12.60 15.29 81.04
N GLY A 144 13.36 15.81 82.01
CA GLY A 144 14.78 15.50 82.29
C GLY A 144 15.79 16.31 81.46
N GLY A 145 16.56 17.26 81.98
CA GLY A 145 16.67 17.77 83.35
C GLY A 145 18.14 17.81 83.80
N LEU A 146 18.71 19.02 83.95
CA LEU A 146 19.80 19.40 84.88
C LEU A 146 20.36 20.79 84.50
N PRO A 147 20.10 21.86 85.28
CA PRO A 147 20.72 23.17 85.09
C PRO A 147 21.98 23.31 85.98
N LEU A 148 23.06 23.88 85.43
CA LEU A 148 24.18 24.37 86.24
C LEU A 148 24.10 25.89 86.41
N TYR A 149 24.21 26.32 87.66
CA TYR A 149 23.75 27.62 88.13
C TYR A 149 24.71 28.77 87.82
N SER A 150 24.13 29.88 87.36
CA SER A 150 24.63 31.21 87.71
C SER A 150 24.28 31.51 89.17
N ARG A 151 25.25 31.94 89.98
CA ARG A 151 24.96 32.54 91.29
C ARG A 151 25.94 33.67 91.64
N LYS A 152 25.36 34.83 91.94
CA LYS A 152 26.05 36.02 92.48
C LYS A 152 26.59 35.72 93.88
N SER A 153 27.71 36.35 94.26
CA SER A 153 28.18 36.39 95.65
C SER A 153 28.73 37.79 96.00
N PRO A 154 28.07 38.52 96.92
CA PRO A 154 28.63 39.71 97.56
C PRO A 154 28.79 39.58 99.08
N ARG A 155 29.87 40.19 99.62
CA ARG A 155 30.08 40.70 101.00
C ARG A 155 29.63 39.89 102.25
N SER A 156 30.63 39.50 103.04
CA SER A 156 30.66 39.47 104.53
C SER A 156 32.16 39.41 104.92
N ALA A 157 32.76 40.12 105.88
CA ALA A 157 32.34 40.89 107.06
C ALA A 157 31.96 40.07 108.31
N GLY A 158 32.90 39.99 109.27
CA GLY A 158 32.81 39.35 110.60
C GLY A 158 34.18 38.74 110.98
N SER A 159 34.92 39.05 112.06
CA SER A 159 34.69 39.60 113.42
C SER A 159 34.58 38.56 114.55
N SER A 160 35.66 38.40 115.33
CA SER A 160 35.78 37.90 116.73
C SER A 160 37.28 37.66 117.02
N SER A 161 37.88 37.83 118.21
CA SER A 161 37.46 38.25 119.57
C SER A 161 38.72 38.77 120.31
N LEU A 162 38.76 40.00 120.87
CA LEU A 162 38.48 40.42 122.26
C LEU A 162 39.42 39.92 123.39
N ASP A 163 40.13 40.87 124.01
CA ASP A 163 40.57 41.01 125.42
C ASP A 163 41.48 39.92 126.08
N TRP A 164 42.19 40.12 127.21
CA TRP A 164 41.94 41.00 128.39
C TRP A 164 43.21 41.40 129.20
N THR A 165 43.16 42.61 129.80
CA THR A 165 43.80 43.07 131.08
C THR A 165 45.34 43.19 131.29
N LEU A 166 45.74 44.42 131.64
CA LEU A 166 47.01 44.94 132.25
C LEU A 166 47.18 44.50 133.75
N PRO A 167 48.23 44.91 134.55
CA PRO A 167 49.34 45.88 134.33
C PRO A 167 50.76 45.47 134.88
N VAL A 168 51.70 46.45 134.89
CA VAL A 168 52.77 46.73 135.91
C VAL A 168 54.26 46.61 135.47
N ARG A 169 54.90 47.78 135.34
CA ARG A 169 56.35 48.14 135.55
C ARG A 169 57.46 47.31 134.86
N THR A 170 57.97 47.83 133.74
CA THR A 170 59.29 48.53 133.65
C THR A 170 59.66 48.88 132.19
N LEU A 171 59.05 49.94 131.66
CA LEU A 171 59.63 50.67 130.54
C LEU A 171 60.90 51.39 131.04
N ASN A 172 62.10 50.93 130.64
CA ASN A 172 63.32 51.77 130.55
C ASN A 172 64.53 51.15 129.83
N ARG A 173 64.36 50.08 129.01
CA ARG A 173 65.50 49.49 128.26
C ARG A 173 65.32 49.24 126.76
N LYS A 174 64.09 49.21 126.22
CA LYS A 174 63.84 48.88 124.80
C LYS A 174 63.56 50.08 123.88
N ALA A 175 63.43 51.29 124.41
CA ALA A 175 63.21 52.50 123.59
C ALA A 175 64.44 52.92 122.76
N TYR A 176 65.66 52.67 123.27
CA TYR A 176 66.91 53.04 122.59
C TYR A 176 67.31 52.14 121.42
N VAL A 177 66.76 50.93 121.32
CA VAL A 177 67.07 50.00 120.20
C VAL A 177 66.24 50.31 118.94
N ARG A 178 65.05 50.92 119.10
CA ARG A 178 64.13 51.16 117.99
C ARG A 178 64.43 52.43 117.19
N ASN A 179 65.27 53.33 117.73
CA ASN A 179 65.65 54.61 117.12
C ASN A 179 67.14 54.69 116.72
N GLY A 180 67.90 53.60 116.85
CA GLY A 180 69.31 53.56 116.40
C GLY A 180 69.44 53.45 114.88
N ASP A 181 70.54 53.98 114.33
CA ASP A 181 70.74 54.13 112.88
C ASP A 181 70.65 52.81 112.09
N PHE A 182 71.00 51.68 112.71
CA PHE A 182 70.81 50.34 112.14
C PHE A 182 69.36 50.05 111.74
N GLY A 183 68.37 50.49 112.53
CA GLY A 183 66.96 50.29 112.23
C GLY A 183 66.46 51.14 111.05
N ARG A 184 67.08 52.31 110.83
CA ARG A 184 66.83 53.14 109.64
C ARG A 184 67.51 52.54 108.41
N MET A 185 68.73 52.03 108.57
CA MET A 185 69.50 51.43 107.49
C MET A 185 68.85 50.14 106.96
N THR A 186 68.29 49.29 107.84
CA THR A 186 67.52 48.10 107.40
C THR A 186 66.23 48.49 106.68
N LEU A 187 65.51 49.53 107.12
CA LEU A 187 64.33 50.03 106.39
C LEU A 187 64.69 50.58 105.00
N VAL A 188 65.83 51.27 104.88
CA VAL A 188 66.35 51.73 103.57
C VAL A 188 66.75 50.56 102.68
N GLN A 189 67.33 49.49 103.24
CA GLN A 189 67.64 48.27 102.49
C GLN A 189 66.38 47.52 102.03
N ASP A 190 65.37 47.39 102.89
CA ASP A 190 64.06 46.81 102.54
C ASP A 190 63.33 47.65 101.47
N ASP A 191 63.35 48.98 101.58
CA ASP A 191 62.75 49.87 100.57
C ASP A 191 63.51 49.82 99.23
N LEU A 192 64.84 49.65 99.24
CA LEU A 192 65.63 49.40 98.03
C LEU A 192 65.33 48.01 97.43
N ALA A 193 65.18 46.98 98.25
CA ALA A 193 64.79 45.64 97.81
C ALA A 193 63.39 45.64 97.18
N ARG A 194 62.40 46.25 97.83
CA ARG A 194 61.03 46.41 97.28
C ARG A 194 61.01 47.21 95.99
N ARG A 195 61.84 48.26 95.87
CA ARG A 195 61.99 49.02 94.62
C ARG A 195 62.63 48.16 93.52
N ALA A 196 63.63 47.35 93.83
CA ALA A 196 64.25 46.43 92.88
C ALA A 196 63.29 45.31 92.44
N GLU A 197 62.46 44.78 93.34
CA GLU A 197 61.40 43.82 93.02
C GLU A 197 60.29 44.45 92.16
N ALA A 198 59.87 45.68 92.46
CA ALA A 198 58.92 46.41 91.63
C ALA A 198 59.47 46.67 90.21
N VAL A 199 60.75 47.02 90.08
CA VAL A 199 61.43 47.15 88.78
C VAL A 199 61.46 45.81 88.04
N ARG A 200 61.82 44.70 88.71
CA ARG A 200 61.77 43.36 88.09
C ARG A 200 60.36 42.95 87.64
N GLN A 201 59.32 43.28 88.41
CA GLN A 201 57.94 43.02 88.01
C GLN A 201 57.51 43.85 86.80
N LEU A 202 57.99 45.09 86.69
CA LEU A 202 57.77 45.93 85.50
C LEU A 202 58.52 45.36 84.29
N GLU A 203 59.80 44.99 84.42
CA GLU A 203 60.57 44.34 83.36
C GLU A 203 59.95 43.01 82.91
N GLU A 204 59.45 42.18 83.83
CA GLU A 204 58.74 40.95 83.50
C GLU A 204 57.40 41.23 82.80
N ALA A 205 56.65 42.25 83.23
CA ALA A 205 55.43 42.67 82.56
C ALA A 205 55.71 43.19 81.14
N GLU A 206 56.80 43.93 80.94
CA GLU A 206 57.27 44.40 79.64
C GLU A 206 57.70 43.24 78.74
N ARG A 207 58.48 42.27 79.25
CA ARG A 207 58.83 41.05 78.50
C ARG A 207 57.61 40.23 78.11
N ARG A 208 56.62 40.09 79.01
CA ARG A 208 55.34 39.42 78.72
C ARG A 208 54.53 40.17 77.67
N ARG A 209 54.49 41.51 77.72
CA ARG A 209 53.86 42.37 76.69
C ARG A 209 54.56 42.24 75.33
N ALA A 210 55.88 42.27 75.30
CA ALA A 210 56.67 42.10 74.07
C ALA A 210 56.45 40.71 73.46
N HIS A 211 56.47 39.63 74.26
CA HIS A 211 56.16 38.29 73.78
C HIS A 211 54.70 38.17 73.30
N ALA A 212 53.74 38.79 73.98
CA ALA A 212 52.35 38.81 73.55
C ALA A 212 52.17 39.57 72.22
N ALA A 213 52.90 40.66 71.99
CA ALA A 213 52.91 41.40 70.73
C ALA A 213 53.46 40.53 69.58
N VAL A 214 54.60 39.86 69.75
CA VAL A 214 55.18 38.96 68.74
C VAL A 214 54.23 37.80 68.40
N VAL A 215 53.54 37.23 69.41
CA VAL A 215 52.52 36.18 69.17
C VAL A 215 51.29 36.74 68.44
N ALA A 216 50.85 37.96 68.77
CA ALA A 216 49.76 38.61 68.05
C ALA A 216 50.11 38.87 66.57
N GLU A 217 51.31 39.37 66.28
CA GLU A 217 51.81 39.56 64.90
C GLU A 217 51.86 38.24 64.13
N GLN A 218 52.32 37.14 64.76
CA GLN A 218 52.32 35.81 64.14
C GLN A 218 50.90 35.29 63.86
N MET A 219 49.94 35.55 64.75
CA MET A 219 48.54 35.19 64.55
C MET A 219 47.90 36.00 63.43
N GLU A 220 48.12 37.32 63.37
CA GLU A 220 47.66 38.17 62.26
C GLU A 220 48.23 37.71 60.91
N LEU A 221 49.50 37.31 60.85
CA LEU A 221 50.12 36.78 59.63
C LEU A 221 49.51 35.43 59.21
N LEU A 222 49.08 34.60 60.16
CA LEU A 222 48.36 33.36 59.87
C LEU A 222 46.91 33.62 59.44
N GLU A 223 46.24 34.63 59.98
CA GLU A 223 44.89 35.04 59.58
C GLU A 223 44.90 35.63 58.16
N LYS A 224 45.80 36.58 57.87
CA LYS A 224 46.01 37.13 56.52
C LYS A 224 46.32 36.04 55.48
N LYS A 225 47.10 35.01 55.85
CA LYS A 225 47.33 33.83 54.98
C LYS A 225 46.08 32.98 54.76
N LYS A 226 45.29 32.72 55.81
CA LYS A 226 44.02 31.98 55.69
C LYS A 226 42.96 32.74 54.90
N GLU A 227 42.93 34.06 54.98
CA GLU A 227 42.06 34.92 54.18
C GLU A 227 42.46 34.87 52.71
N ALA A 228 43.74 35.10 52.39
CA ALA A 228 44.26 34.97 51.04
C ALA A 228 44.02 33.57 50.44
N GLU A 229 44.13 32.49 51.24
CA GLU A 229 43.83 31.13 50.78
C GLU A 229 42.32 30.92 50.52
N ARG A 230 41.44 31.51 51.35
CA ARG A 230 39.98 31.48 51.12
C ARG A 230 39.60 32.27 49.87
N GLU A 231 40.24 33.40 49.63
CA GLU A 231 40.03 34.21 48.41
C GLU A 231 40.55 33.49 47.17
N ALA A 232 41.74 32.91 47.21
CA ALA A 232 42.26 32.08 46.12
C ALA A 232 41.35 30.88 45.81
N ARG A 233 40.81 30.20 46.83
CA ARG A 233 39.83 29.11 46.65
C ARG A 233 38.51 29.60 46.03
N ARG A 234 38.03 30.79 46.40
CA ARG A 234 36.83 31.41 45.79
C ARG A 234 37.07 31.79 44.32
N LEU A 235 38.23 32.37 44.01
CA LEU A 235 38.61 32.71 42.64
C LEU A 235 38.71 31.44 41.76
N ALA A 236 39.37 30.39 42.25
CA ALA A 236 39.46 29.11 41.55
C ALA A 236 38.08 28.42 41.36
N GLN A 237 37.14 28.61 42.29
CA GLN A 237 35.75 28.16 42.13
C GLN A 237 35.02 28.94 41.05
N LEU A 238 35.17 30.27 41.02
CA LEU A 238 34.58 31.11 39.99
C LEU A 238 35.15 30.81 38.59
N GLU A 239 36.46 30.59 38.49
CA GLU A 239 37.13 30.20 37.24
C GLU A 239 36.64 28.82 36.73
N MET A 240 36.46 27.85 37.63
CA MET A 240 35.83 26.56 37.31
C MET A 240 34.36 26.73 36.84
N ASP A 241 33.56 27.54 37.54
CA ASP A 241 32.17 27.80 37.18
C ASP A 241 32.06 28.54 35.82
N GLU A 242 33.00 29.42 35.51
CA GLU A 242 33.12 30.09 34.21
C GLU A 242 33.48 29.09 33.10
N GLN A 243 34.50 28.24 33.30
CA GLN A 243 34.85 27.17 32.36
C GLN A 243 33.70 26.18 32.12
N ILE A 244 32.92 25.85 33.16
CA ILE A 244 31.73 24.99 33.04
C ILE A 244 30.65 25.69 32.19
N ARG A 245 30.42 26.99 32.37
CA ARG A 245 29.47 27.77 31.57
C ARG A 245 29.90 27.88 30.11
N GLU A 246 31.18 28.18 29.85
CA GLU A 246 31.73 28.23 28.49
C GLU A 246 31.60 26.87 27.79
N PHE A 247 31.90 25.78 28.50
CA PHE A 247 31.72 24.43 27.97
C PHE A 247 30.24 24.14 27.65
N GLN A 248 29.31 24.46 28.57
CA GLN A 248 27.87 24.31 28.34
C GLN A 248 27.39 25.12 27.12
N ILE A 249 27.78 26.39 27.00
CA ILE A 249 27.46 27.24 25.84
C ILE A 249 28.02 26.62 24.55
N SER A 250 29.23 26.06 24.57
CA SER A 250 29.84 25.42 23.41
C SER A 250 29.13 24.13 22.98
N GLU A 251 28.65 23.32 23.92
CA GLU A 251 27.87 22.12 23.67
C GLU A 251 26.44 22.46 23.20
N GLU A 252 25.80 23.46 23.80
CA GLU A 252 24.50 23.96 23.32
C GLU A 252 24.58 24.51 21.89
N ALA A 253 25.65 25.24 21.56
CA ALA A 253 25.90 25.70 20.19
C ALA A 253 26.14 24.54 19.20
N ARG A 254 26.89 23.49 19.59
CA ARG A 254 27.05 22.27 18.79
C ARG A 254 25.72 21.55 18.57
N LEU A 255 24.91 21.41 19.61
CA LEU A 255 23.59 20.77 19.53
C LEU A 255 22.61 21.61 18.68
N ALA A 256 22.67 22.94 18.75
CA ALA A 256 21.91 23.83 17.89
C ALA A 256 22.30 23.65 16.41
N ALA A 257 23.59 23.74 16.09
CA ALA A 257 24.10 23.53 14.72
C ALA A 257 23.71 22.15 14.15
N HIS A 258 23.77 21.09 14.98
CA HIS A 258 23.33 19.75 14.56
C HIS A 258 21.80 19.68 14.34
N ARG A 259 20.98 20.38 15.14
CA ARG A 259 19.53 20.49 14.91
C ARG A 259 19.20 21.25 13.61
N GLU A 260 19.97 22.30 13.28
CA GLU A 260 19.85 23.04 12.02
C GLU A 260 20.28 22.21 10.81
N MET A 261 21.34 21.41 10.94
CA MET A 261 21.72 20.43 9.92
C MET A 261 20.61 19.37 9.71
N GLN A 262 19.98 18.89 10.79
CA GLN A 262 18.86 17.96 10.66
C GLN A 262 17.60 18.61 10.08
N SER A 263 17.29 19.87 10.42
CA SER A 263 16.11 20.56 9.87
C SER A 263 16.28 20.90 8.40
N SER A 264 17.48 21.36 7.98
CA SER A 264 17.81 21.60 6.57
C SER A 264 17.76 20.31 5.73
N LEU A 265 18.28 19.19 6.23
CA LEU A 265 18.12 17.88 5.58
C LEU A 265 16.64 17.46 5.46
N ARG A 266 15.83 17.63 6.51
CA ARG A 266 14.39 17.34 6.46
C ARG A 266 13.67 18.23 5.42
N ASN A 267 14.00 19.51 5.36
CA ASN A 267 13.44 20.45 4.39
C ASN A 267 13.85 20.09 2.96
N PHE A 268 15.10 19.67 2.74
CA PHE A 268 15.58 19.19 1.44
C PHE A 268 14.81 17.95 0.96
N TYR A 269 14.66 16.93 1.82
CA TYR A 269 13.86 15.74 1.48
C TYR A 269 12.37 16.06 1.29
N ALA A 270 11.80 16.99 2.08
CA ALA A 270 10.44 17.47 1.87
C ALA A 270 10.27 18.17 0.50
N GLY A 271 11.26 18.96 0.08
CA GLY A 271 11.33 19.56 -1.26
C GLY A 271 11.36 18.50 -2.36
N GLN A 272 12.23 17.49 -2.26
CA GLN A 272 12.28 16.38 -3.21
C GLN A 272 10.96 15.61 -3.31
N VAL A 273 10.28 15.38 -2.17
CA VAL A 273 8.95 14.74 -2.15
C VAL A 273 7.89 15.63 -2.83
N ALA A 274 7.92 16.95 -2.61
CA ALA A 274 7.02 17.89 -3.27
C ALA A 274 7.25 17.92 -4.79
N GLU A 275 8.51 17.97 -5.25
CA GLU A 275 8.85 17.89 -6.68
C GLU A 275 8.40 16.57 -7.32
N LEU A 276 8.57 15.44 -6.64
CA LEU A 276 8.08 14.16 -7.13
C LEU A 276 6.55 14.13 -7.20
N GLN A 277 5.84 14.82 -6.30
CA GLN A 277 4.38 14.95 -6.37
C GLN A 277 3.93 15.88 -7.51
N THR A 278 4.61 17.01 -7.76
CA THR A 278 4.26 17.90 -8.89
C THR A 278 4.52 17.22 -10.23
N ARG A 279 5.65 16.52 -10.40
CA ARG A 279 5.92 15.72 -11.60
C ARG A 279 4.86 14.64 -11.84
N LYS A 280 4.43 13.93 -10.79
CA LYS A 280 3.33 12.94 -10.89
C LYS A 280 1.99 13.56 -11.29
N ARG A 281 1.67 14.77 -10.80
CA ARG A 281 0.46 15.49 -11.23
C ARG A 281 0.55 15.87 -12.71
N GLN A 282 1.68 16.40 -13.15
CA GLN A 282 1.94 16.74 -14.56
C GLN A 282 1.86 15.50 -15.47
N GLU A 283 2.43 14.36 -15.05
CA GLU A 283 2.35 13.08 -15.79
C GLU A 283 0.90 12.57 -15.91
N VAL A 284 0.08 12.73 -14.86
CA VAL A 284 -1.35 12.38 -14.90
C VAL A 284 -2.16 13.34 -15.78
N GLU A 285 -1.88 14.65 -15.72
CA GLU A 285 -2.50 15.66 -16.61
C GLU A 285 -2.11 15.43 -18.08
N GLN A 286 -0.86 15.05 -18.36
CA GLN A 286 -0.40 14.68 -19.70
C GLN A 286 -1.16 13.47 -20.22
N ARG A 287 -1.23 12.37 -19.45
CA ARG A 287 -2.02 11.19 -19.80
C ARG A 287 -3.50 11.48 -20.01
N HIS A 288 -4.08 12.40 -19.24
CA HIS A 288 -5.47 12.81 -19.45
C HIS A 288 -5.65 13.51 -20.80
N ARG A 289 -4.75 14.44 -21.15
CA ARG A 289 -4.77 15.12 -22.45
C ARG A 289 -4.51 14.16 -23.62
N GLU A 290 -3.61 13.19 -23.44
CA GLU A 290 -3.35 12.11 -24.41
C GLU A 290 -4.61 11.26 -24.62
N HIS A 291 -5.26 10.79 -23.56
CA HIS A 291 -6.54 10.08 -23.68
C HIS A 291 -7.68 10.92 -24.27
N GLU A 292 -7.71 12.22 -24.02
CA GLU A 292 -8.67 13.13 -24.67
C GLU A 292 -8.40 13.26 -26.17
N THR A 293 -7.14 13.37 -26.61
CA THR A 293 -6.79 13.42 -28.04
C THR A 293 -7.01 12.07 -28.72
N GLU A 294 -6.67 10.95 -28.10
CA GLU A 294 -7.00 9.59 -28.58
C GLU A 294 -8.52 9.43 -28.77
N ARG A 295 -9.32 9.87 -27.79
CA ARG A 295 -10.78 9.78 -27.88
C ARG A 295 -11.35 10.67 -28.99
N LEU A 296 -10.77 11.84 -29.23
CA LEU A 296 -11.17 12.69 -30.36
C LEU A 296 -10.78 12.06 -31.71
N GLN A 297 -9.59 11.46 -31.81
CA GLN A 297 -9.15 10.73 -33.00
C GLN A 297 -10.08 9.55 -33.32
N LEU A 298 -10.43 8.73 -32.33
CA LEU A 298 -11.39 7.63 -32.50
C LEU A 298 -12.77 8.12 -32.98
N LEU A 299 -13.25 9.26 -32.49
CA LEU A 299 -14.50 9.86 -32.95
C LEU A 299 -14.41 10.43 -34.38
N GLU A 300 -13.24 10.91 -34.81
CA GLU A 300 -12.99 11.27 -36.21
C GLU A 300 -12.90 10.05 -37.13
N GLU A 301 -12.26 8.97 -36.69
CA GLU A 301 -12.18 7.71 -37.43
C GLU A 301 -13.56 7.07 -37.59
N GLU A 302 -14.37 7.01 -36.51
CA GLU A 302 -15.77 6.57 -36.59
C GLU A 302 -16.59 7.40 -37.59
N ARG A 303 -16.37 8.72 -37.68
CA ARG A 303 -17.04 9.57 -38.67
C ARG A 303 -16.59 9.24 -40.09
N ARG A 304 -15.27 9.12 -40.33
CA ARG A 304 -14.72 8.75 -41.64
C ARG A 304 -15.21 7.38 -42.09
N ASP A 305 -15.33 6.41 -41.19
CA ASP A 305 -15.81 5.07 -41.53
C ASP A 305 -17.33 5.02 -41.75
N ARG A 306 -18.11 5.83 -41.03
CA ARG A 306 -19.53 6.05 -41.37
C ARG A 306 -19.67 6.66 -42.76
N GLU A 307 -18.94 7.74 -43.06
CA GLU A 307 -18.93 8.39 -44.38
C GLU A 307 -18.52 7.42 -45.51
N ARG A 308 -17.46 6.60 -45.31
CA ARG A 308 -17.07 5.54 -46.25
C ARG A 308 -18.18 4.50 -46.43
N SER A 309 -18.81 4.06 -45.34
CA SER A 309 -19.91 3.08 -45.41
C SER A 309 -21.13 3.63 -46.15
N GLU A 310 -21.46 4.92 -45.96
CA GLU A 310 -22.52 5.61 -46.69
C GLU A 310 -22.18 5.77 -48.18
N GLN A 311 -20.94 6.14 -48.51
CA GLN A 311 -20.49 6.22 -49.90
C GLN A 311 -20.58 4.86 -50.59
N LEU A 312 -20.14 3.78 -49.94
CA LEU A 312 -20.30 2.41 -50.43
C LEU A 312 -21.77 2.00 -50.57
N ALA A 313 -22.63 2.37 -49.62
CA ALA A 313 -24.07 2.11 -49.69
C ALA A 313 -24.73 2.85 -50.87
N ARG A 314 -24.39 4.13 -51.09
CA ARG A 314 -24.86 4.93 -52.24
C ARG A 314 -24.34 4.37 -53.56
N ALA A 315 -23.07 3.96 -53.63
CA ALA A 315 -22.49 3.30 -54.81
C ALA A 315 -23.23 1.99 -55.13
N ASN A 316 -23.41 1.12 -54.13
CA ASN A 316 -24.14 -0.15 -54.26
C ASN A 316 -25.62 0.07 -54.66
N ALA A 317 -26.29 1.08 -54.12
CA ALA A 317 -27.64 1.45 -54.52
C ALA A 317 -27.70 1.89 -56.00
N SER A 318 -26.75 2.72 -56.45
CA SER A 318 -26.66 3.14 -57.85
C SER A 318 -26.34 1.96 -58.80
N GLN A 319 -25.51 1.00 -58.37
CA GLN A 319 -25.25 -0.23 -59.13
C GLN A 319 -26.50 -1.11 -59.24
N ARG A 320 -27.26 -1.29 -58.15
CA ARG A 320 -28.53 -2.02 -58.17
C ARG A 320 -29.55 -1.38 -59.11
N GLN A 321 -29.66 -0.05 -59.10
CA GLN A 321 -30.51 0.69 -60.04
C GLN A 321 -30.08 0.49 -61.50
N ARG A 322 -28.76 0.53 -61.79
CA ARG A 322 -28.23 0.25 -63.14
C ARG A 322 -28.53 -1.19 -63.59
N ILE A 323 -28.34 -2.18 -62.72
CA ILE A 323 -28.64 -3.59 -63.00
C ILE A 323 -30.15 -3.78 -63.23
N GLN A 324 -31.00 -3.14 -62.43
CA GLN A 324 -32.45 -3.19 -62.59
C GLN A 324 -32.90 -2.54 -63.92
N ALA A 325 -32.36 -1.38 -64.27
CA ALA A 325 -32.65 -0.72 -65.54
C ALA A 325 -32.18 -1.55 -66.74
N ALA A 326 -30.99 -2.16 -66.67
CA ALA A 326 -30.48 -3.06 -67.70
C ALA A 326 -31.31 -4.34 -67.83
N LEU A 327 -31.80 -4.91 -66.71
CA LEU A 327 -32.72 -6.05 -66.72
C LEU A 327 -34.06 -5.71 -67.35
N LEU A 328 -34.63 -4.54 -67.05
CA LEU A 328 -35.88 -4.08 -67.67
C LEU A 328 -35.69 -3.86 -69.17
N ALA A 329 -34.64 -3.14 -69.59
CA ALA A 329 -34.31 -2.95 -71.00
C ALA A 329 -34.12 -4.29 -71.73
N ALA A 330 -33.41 -5.26 -71.14
CA ALA A 330 -33.24 -6.59 -71.73
C ALA A 330 -34.53 -7.44 -71.75
N MET A 331 -35.50 -7.13 -70.90
CA MET A 331 -36.85 -7.75 -70.94
C MET A 331 -37.72 -7.10 -72.01
N ASP A 332 -37.63 -5.77 -72.16
CA ASP A 332 -38.32 -5.01 -73.22
C ASP A 332 -37.76 -5.38 -74.62
N GLU A 333 -36.45 -5.51 -74.77
CA GLU A 333 -35.80 -6.04 -75.99
C GLU A 333 -36.28 -7.46 -76.31
N LYS A 334 -36.38 -8.35 -75.31
CA LYS A 334 -36.93 -9.70 -75.49
C LYS A 334 -38.41 -9.70 -75.83
N ALA A 335 -39.19 -8.76 -75.28
CA ALA A 335 -40.60 -8.59 -75.62
C ALA A 335 -40.76 -8.09 -77.07
N ALA A 336 -39.96 -7.11 -77.48
CA ALA A 336 -39.92 -6.60 -78.85
C ALA A 336 -39.48 -7.68 -79.86
N ALA A 337 -38.44 -8.45 -79.53
CA ALA A 337 -37.98 -9.57 -80.37
C ALA A 337 -39.05 -10.68 -80.50
N LYS A 338 -39.77 -11.00 -79.41
CA LYS A 338 -40.93 -11.91 -79.47
C LYS A 338 -42.08 -11.34 -80.30
N ALA A 339 -42.38 -10.05 -80.18
CA ALA A 339 -43.42 -9.39 -80.98
C ALA A 339 -43.06 -9.42 -82.47
N ALA A 340 -41.80 -9.15 -82.83
CA ALA A 340 -41.30 -9.26 -84.20
C ALA A 340 -41.40 -10.69 -84.74
N ALA A 341 -41.00 -11.70 -83.95
CA ALA A 341 -41.14 -13.11 -84.33
C ALA A 341 -42.62 -13.50 -84.54
N VAL A 342 -43.53 -13.06 -83.68
CA VAL A 342 -44.99 -13.28 -83.87
C VAL A 342 -45.52 -12.53 -85.09
N GLU A 343 -45.01 -11.34 -85.43
CA GLU A 343 -45.36 -10.69 -86.68
C GLU A 343 -44.87 -11.46 -87.91
N GLU A 344 -43.66 -12.01 -87.88
CA GLU A 344 -43.11 -12.85 -88.95
C GLU A 344 -43.91 -14.16 -89.10
N GLU A 345 -44.21 -14.84 -88.00
CA GLU A 345 -45.10 -16.01 -87.98
C GLU A 345 -46.50 -15.66 -88.52
N MET A 346 -47.06 -14.51 -88.16
CA MET A 346 -48.37 -14.07 -88.67
C MET A 346 -48.32 -13.68 -90.15
N ARG A 347 -47.20 -13.14 -90.66
CA ARG A 347 -46.99 -12.92 -92.10
C ARG A 347 -46.88 -14.25 -92.84
N TYR A 348 -46.05 -15.17 -92.35
CA TYR A 348 -45.90 -16.52 -92.91
C TYR A 348 -47.23 -17.27 -92.91
N ASN A 349 -47.97 -17.27 -91.80
CA ASN A 349 -49.28 -17.89 -91.69
C ASN A 349 -50.31 -17.24 -92.62
N ARG A 350 -50.30 -15.91 -92.80
CA ARG A 350 -51.16 -15.24 -93.79
C ARG A 350 -50.80 -15.62 -95.24
N GLU A 351 -49.52 -15.79 -95.56
CA GLU A 351 -49.08 -16.23 -96.89
C GLU A 351 -49.37 -17.71 -97.13
N TYR A 352 -49.22 -18.55 -96.10
CA TYR A 352 -49.57 -19.97 -96.13
C TYR A 352 -51.08 -20.16 -96.26
N VAL A 353 -51.89 -19.45 -95.47
CA VAL A 353 -53.36 -19.45 -95.60
C VAL A 353 -53.77 -18.92 -96.97
N LYS A 354 -53.17 -17.84 -97.50
CA LYS A 354 -53.45 -17.40 -98.89
C LYS A 354 -53.13 -18.46 -99.95
N LYS A 355 -52.05 -19.23 -99.78
CA LYS A 355 -51.72 -20.36 -100.67
C LYS A 355 -52.73 -21.50 -100.52
N MET A 356 -53.07 -21.87 -99.29
CA MET A 356 -54.08 -22.88 -99.00
C MET A 356 -55.47 -22.46 -99.51
N ASP A 357 -55.87 -21.21 -99.36
CA ASP A 357 -57.12 -20.65 -99.87
C ASP A 357 -57.12 -20.58 -101.41
N ALA A 358 -55.98 -20.30 -102.04
CA ALA A 358 -55.85 -20.34 -103.50
C ALA A 358 -55.90 -21.78 -104.04
N ASP A 359 -55.23 -22.74 -103.38
CA ASP A 359 -55.29 -24.16 -103.70
C ASP A 359 -56.66 -24.75 -103.40
N GLU A 360 -57.32 -24.32 -102.32
CA GLU A 360 -58.70 -24.68 -102.00
C GLU A 360 -59.68 -24.01 -102.94
N ALA A 361 -59.47 -22.77 -103.39
CA ALA A 361 -60.29 -22.14 -104.42
C ALA A 361 -60.11 -22.85 -105.77
N ALA A 362 -58.89 -23.27 -106.13
CA ALA A 362 -58.63 -24.09 -107.31
C ALA A 362 -59.26 -25.49 -107.20
N ARG A 363 -59.16 -26.14 -106.03
CA ARG A 363 -59.83 -27.42 -105.75
C ARG A 363 -61.34 -27.26 -105.73
N ARG A 364 -61.89 -26.20 -105.13
CA ARG A 364 -63.33 -25.89 -105.10
C ARG A 364 -63.84 -25.48 -106.48
N ALA A 365 -63.04 -24.85 -107.34
CA ALA A 365 -63.38 -24.60 -108.74
C ALA A 365 -63.37 -25.91 -109.56
N ALA A 366 -62.37 -26.77 -109.39
CA ALA A 366 -62.31 -28.09 -110.02
C ALA A 366 -63.44 -29.02 -109.51
N VAL A 367 -63.73 -28.97 -108.21
CA VAL A 367 -64.83 -29.68 -107.55
C VAL A 367 -66.17 -29.06 -107.93
N ALA A 368 -66.32 -27.75 -108.11
CA ALA A 368 -67.52 -27.11 -108.62
C ALA A 368 -67.76 -27.50 -110.09
N MET A 369 -66.73 -27.48 -110.94
CA MET A 369 -66.82 -28.01 -112.31
C MET A 369 -67.18 -29.50 -112.33
N ARG A 370 -66.69 -30.29 -111.36
CA ARG A 370 -67.09 -31.70 -111.17
C ARG A 370 -68.49 -31.83 -110.55
N GLN A 371 -68.91 -30.93 -109.67
CA GLN A 371 -70.19 -30.91 -108.98
C GLN A 371 -71.29 -30.32 -109.83
N GLU A 372 -71.00 -29.49 -110.84
CA GLU A 372 -71.91 -29.11 -111.90
C GLU A 372 -72.09 -30.26 -112.90
N ARG A 373 -71.01 -30.97 -113.25
CA ARG A 373 -71.11 -32.22 -114.02
C ARG A 373 -71.91 -33.28 -113.25
N MET A 374 -71.69 -33.41 -111.94
CA MET A 374 -72.44 -34.32 -111.08
C MET A 374 -73.86 -33.82 -110.81
N ARG A 375 -74.12 -32.53 -110.58
CA ARG A 375 -75.48 -31.95 -110.49
C ARG A 375 -76.24 -32.19 -111.78
N LYS A 376 -75.66 -31.93 -112.95
CA LYS A 376 -76.27 -32.27 -114.26
C LYS A 376 -76.51 -33.78 -114.45
N ALA A 377 -75.91 -34.65 -113.64
CA ALA A 377 -76.18 -36.09 -113.57
C ALA A 377 -77.08 -36.52 -112.38
N PHE A 378 -77.23 -35.69 -111.34
CA PHE A 378 -77.85 -36.00 -110.04
C PHE A 378 -79.18 -35.26 -109.85
N GLU A 379 -79.34 -34.07 -110.42
CA GLU A 379 -80.64 -33.48 -110.80
C GLU A 379 -81.35 -34.37 -111.83
N ARG A 380 -80.60 -35.21 -112.56
CA ARG A 380 -81.11 -36.29 -113.41
C ARG A 380 -81.42 -37.60 -112.65
N GLY A 381 -81.16 -37.64 -111.35
CA GLY A 381 -81.15 -38.86 -110.52
C GLY A 381 -81.69 -38.73 -109.08
N GLY A 382 -82.29 -37.59 -108.70
CA GLY A 382 -83.07 -37.39 -107.47
C GLY A 382 -82.35 -37.70 -106.15
N GLY A 383 -81.49 -36.79 -105.66
CA GLY A 383 -80.56 -37.09 -104.56
C GLY A 383 -80.56 -36.15 -103.34
N GLU A 384 -81.66 -35.45 -103.05
CA GLU A 384 -81.78 -34.65 -101.81
C GLU A 384 -81.87 -35.52 -100.53
N ALA A 385 -82.16 -36.82 -100.66
CA ALA A 385 -82.36 -37.74 -99.53
C ALA A 385 -81.07 -38.18 -98.79
N LEU A 386 -79.87 -37.96 -99.34
CA LEU A 386 -78.62 -38.46 -98.76
C LEU A 386 -77.94 -37.51 -97.77
N GLN A 387 -78.23 -36.20 -97.85
CA GLN A 387 -77.58 -35.20 -96.99
C GLN A 387 -77.99 -35.32 -95.51
N ALA A 388 -79.23 -35.73 -95.22
CA ALA A 388 -79.73 -35.88 -93.85
C ALA A 388 -78.97 -36.94 -93.02
N SER A 389 -78.37 -37.96 -93.66
CA SER A 389 -77.70 -39.07 -92.95
C SER A 389 -76.32 -38.72 -92.39
N LEU A 390 -75.65 -37.70 -92.94
CA LEU A 390 -74.30 -37.30 -92.52
C LEU A 390 -74.34 -36.39 -91.28
N GLU A 391 -75.35 -35.54 -91.16
CA GLU A 391 -75.53 -34.64 -90.00
C GLU A 391 -75.78 -35.39 -88.67
N GLU A 392 -76.27 -36.63 -88.71
CA GLU A 392 -76.38 -37.46 -87.51
C GLU A 392 -75.03 -38.05 -87.06
N GLN A 393 -74.11 -38.36 -87.98
CA GLN A 393 -72.79 -38.88 -87.62
C GLN A 393 -71.91 -37.81 -86.94
N GLU A 394 -71.99 -36.56 -87.39
CA GLU A 394 -71.19 -35.46 -86.81
C GLU A 394 -71.56 -35.18 -85.35
N ARG A 395 -72.85 -35.22 -85.01
CA ARG A 395 -73.35 -35.12 -83.62
C ARG A 395 -72.81 -36.26 -82.75
N ALA A 396 -72.70 -37.47 -83.29
CA ALA A 396 -72.15 -38.64 -82.60
C ALA A 396 -70.61 -38.61 -82.45
N SER A 397 -69.87 -37.84 -83.26
CA SER A 397 -68.44 -37.58 -83.06
C SER A 397 -68.20 -36.46 -82.03
N ALA A 398 -68.97 -35.37 -82.06
CA ALA A 398 -68.84 -34.27 -81.12
C ALA A 398 -69.05 -34.73 -79.66
N ALA A 399 -70.05 -35.58 -79.42
CA ALA A 399 -70.31 -36.17 -78.10
C ALA A 399 -69.17 -37.07 -77.59
N ARG A 400 -68.38 -37.69 -78.48
CA ARG A 400 -67.21 -38.50 -78.10
C ARG A 400 -65.98 -37.63 -77.78
N ALA A 401 -65.76 -36.55 -78.54
CA ALA A 401 -64.71 -35.58 -78.25
C ALA A 401 -64.91 -34.90 -76.88
N ALA A 402 -66.15 -34.51 -76.54
CA ALA A 402 -66.46 -33.87 -75.27
C ALA A 402 -66.17 -34.77 -74.05
N ARG A 403 -66.42 -36.09 -74.15
CA ARG A 403 -66.09 -37.04 -73.07
C ARG A 403 -64.58 -37.18 -72.86
N LEU A 404 -63.81 -37.27 -73.94
CA LEU A 404 -62.34 -37.36 -73.86
C LEU A 404 -61.71 -36.08 -73.29
N ALA A 405 -62.28 -34.90 -73.55
CA ALA A 405 -61.84 -33.65 -72.93
C ALA A 405 -62.04 -33.67 -71.40
N ALA A 406 -63.24 -34.04 -70.92
CA ALA A 406 -63.53 -34.12 -69.48
C ALA A 406 -62.68 -35.18 -68.75
N GLU A 407 -62.35 -36.29 -69.41
CA GLU A 407 -61.43 -37.31 -68.88
C GLU A 407 -59.97 -36.84 -68.80
N LEU A 408 -59.56 -35.83 -69.57
CA LEU A 408 -58.22 -35.24 -69.49
C LEU A 408 -58.16 -34.16 -68.41
N GLU A 409 -59.19 -33.34 -68.27
CA GLU A 409 -59.30 -32.32 -67.22
C GLU A 409 -59.26 -32.94 -65.81
N THR A 410 -59.98 -34.05 -65.60
CA THR A 410 -59.93 -34.81 -64.33
C THR A 410 -58.53 -35.36 -64.04
N LYS A 411 -57.86 -35.96 -65.03
CA LYS A 411 -56.48 -36.47 -64.89
C LYS A 411 -55.44 -35.36 -64.64
N ILE A 412 -55.66 -34.15 -65.15
CA ILE A 412 -54.82 -32.97 -64.86
C ILE A 412 -55.06 -32.52 -63.41
N ALA A 413 -56.31 -32.36 -62.99
CA ALA A 413 -56.65 -31.97 -61.62
C ALA A 413 -56.15 -32.97 -60.56
N GLU A 414 -56.15 -34.27 -60.85
CA GLU A 414 -55.56 -35.29 -59.98
C GLU A 414 -54.04 -35.15 -59.86
N ARG A 415 -53.33 -34.89 -60.97
CA ARG A 415 -51.87 -34.64 -60.96
C ARG A 415 -51.52 -33.38 -60.18
N GLU A 416 -52.28 -32.30 -60.36
CA GLU A 416 -52.08 -31.05 -59.61
C GLU A 416 -52.27 -31.23 -58.11
N ARG A 417 -53.24 -32.04 -57.67
CA ARG A 417 -53.42 -32.41 -56.25
C ARG A 417 -52.22 -33.19 -55.70
N VAL A 418 -51.74 -34.20 -56.43
CA VAL A 418 -50.57 -35.00 -56.02
C VAL A 418 -49.31 -34.13 -55.95
N GLU A 419 -49.11 -33.20 -56.89
CA GLU A 419 -48.01 -32.24 -56.82
C GLU A 419 -48.14 -31.24 -55.67
N ALA A 420 -49.36 -30.76 -55.37
CA ALA A 420 -49.60 -29.87 -54.25
C ALA A 420 -49.30 -30.54 -52.91
N GLU A 421 -49.75 -31.79 -52.71
CA GLU A 421 -49.41 -32.60 -51.53
C GLU A 421 -47.90 -32.84 -51.43
N ARG A 422 -47.24 -33.18 -52.54
CA ARG A 422 -45.79 -33.36 -52.56
C ARG A 422 -45.06 -32.09 -52.11
N ARG A 423 -45.42 -30.93 -52.67
CA ARG A 423 -44.83 -29.62 -52.29
C ARG A 423 -45.15 -29.24 -50.83
N GLN A 424 -46.27 -29.68 -50.26
CA GLN A 424 -46.56 -29.51 -48.83
C GLN A 424 -45.65 -30.40 -47.97
N ARG A 425 -45.50 -31.69 -48.31
CA ARG A 425 -44.60 -32.61 -47.60
C ARG A 425 -43.14 -32.17 -47.66
N GLU A 426 -42.68 -31.67 -48.81
CA GLU A 426 -41.33 -31.10 -48.98
C GLU A 426 -41.13 -29.85 -48.10
N LYS A 427 -42.13 -28.97 -47.97
CA LYS A 427 -42.10 -27.83 -47.04
C LYS A 427 -42.07 -28.25 -45.58
N GLU A 428 -42.88 -29.22 -45.19
CA GLU A 428 -42.89 -29.74 -43.81
C GLU A 428 -41.56 -30.42 -43.45
N ALA A 429 -40.97 -31.20 -44.38
CA ALA A 429 -39.66 -31.79 -44.20
C ALA A 429 -38.58 -30.71 -44.00
N ALA A 430 -38.53 -29.70 -44.88
CA ALA A 430 -37.59 -28.60 -44.76
C ALA A 430 -37.76 -27.81 -43.44
N LEU A 431 -38.99 -27.61 -42.97
CA LEU A 431 -39.24 -26.98 -41.67
C LEU A 431 -38.79 -27.85 -40.48
N ARG A 432 -38.94 -29.18 -40.56
CA ARG A 432 -38.42 -30.11 -39.53
C ARG A 432 -36.90 -30.15 -39.54
N GLU A 433 -36.25 -30.16 -40.70
CA GLU A 433 -34.79 -30.10 -40.83
C GLU A 433 -34.22 -28.80 -40.27
N LEU A 434 -34.81 -27.64 -40.62
CA LEU A 434 -34.43 -26.34 -40.04
C LEU A 434 -34.67 -26.29 -38.53
N GLY A 435 -35.77 -26.88 -38.04
CA GLY A 435 -36.03 -27.03 -36.60
C GLY A 435 -34.96 -27.86 -35.89
N GLY A 436 -34.53 -28.97 -36.49
CA GLY A 436 -33.42 -29.80 -36.01
C GLY A 436 -32.10 -29.03 -35.93
N GLN A 437 -31.71 -28.36 -37.02
CA GLN A 437 -30.48 -27.57 -37.08
C GLN A 437 -30.47 -26.40 -36.08
N LEU A 438 -31.63 -25.81 -35.76
CA LEU A 438 -31.75 -24.80 -34.72
C LEU A 438 -31.62 -25.41 -33.32
N ALA A 439 -32.26 -26.55 -33.06
CA ALA A 439 -32.16 -27.26 -31.79
C ALA A 439 -30.72 -27.74 -31.50
N GLU A 440 -30.01 -28.24 -32.51
CA GLU A 440 -28.59 -28.61 -32.43
C GLU A 440 -27.72 -27.40 -32.10
N LYS A 441 -27.89 -26.28 -32.81
CA LYS A 441 -27.17 -25.02 -32.53
C LYS A 441 -27.49 -24.43 -31.16
N GLU A 442 -28.70 -24.62 -30.65
CA GLU A 442 -29.04 -24.25 -29.26
C GLU A 442 -28.39 -25.19 -28.25
N ALA A 443 -28.35 -26.50 -28.52
CA ALA A 443 -27.67 -27.47 -27.66
C ALA A 443 -26.16 -27.18 -27.58
N GLU A 444 -25.50 -26.91 -28.71
CA GLU A 444 -24.10 -26.49 -28.74
C GLU A 444 -23.87 -25.19 -27.94
N ARG A 445 -24.76 -24.20 -28.08
CA ARG A 445 -24.67 -22.94 -27.31
C ARG A 445 -24.81 -23.18 -25.80
N ARG A 446 -25.70 -24.07 -25.38
CA ARG A 446 -25.86 -24.46 -23.97
C ARG A 446 -24.64 -25.21 -23.45
N GLN A 447 -24.09 -26.17 -24.22
CA GLN A 447 -22.86 -26.88 -23.87
C GLN A 447 -21.68 -25.92 -23.72
N ARG A 448 -21.47 -25.00 -24.67
CA ARG A 448 -20.39 -24.00 -24.57
C ARG A 448 -20.59 -23.05 -23.37
N ALA A 449 -21.83 -22.68 -23.04
CA ALA A 449 -22.11 -21.89 -21.84
C ALA A 449 -21.83 -22.66 -20.54
N GLU A 450 -22.16 -23.96 -20.48
CA GLU A 450 -21.81 -24.83 -19.35
C GLU A 450 -20.30 -25.03 -19.21
N GLU A 451 -19.58 -25.22 -20.32
CA GLU A 451 -18.11 -25.30 -20.33
C GLU A 451 -17.47 -23.99 -19.87
N GLU A 452 -17.98 -22.84 -20.32
CA GLU A 452 -17.54 -21.54 -19.84
C GLU A 452 -17.83 -21.35 -18.34
N GLU A 453 -18.99 -21.78 -17.85
CA GLU A 453 -19.29 -21.78 -16.42
C GLU A 453 -18.34 -22.69 -15.62
N ARG A 454 -18.04 -23.90 -16.11
CA ARG A 454 -17.09 -24.82 -15.48
C ARG A 454 -15.68 -24.20 -15.45
N ALA A 455 -15.24 -23.58 -16.54
CA ALA A 455 -13.97 -22.84 -16.61
C ALA A 455 -13.94 -21.66 -15.63
N ARG A 456 -15.02 -20.88 -15.53
CA ARG A 456 -15.17 -19.76 -14.57
C ARG A 456 -15.17 -20.25 -13.11
N ARG A 457 -15.76 -21.41 -12.81
CA ARG A 457 -15.72 -22.03 -11.47
C ARG A 457 -14.30 -22.51 -11.13
N ALA A 458 -13.66 -23.26 -12.02
CA ALA A 458 -12.28 -23.71 -11.85
C ALA A 458 -11.29 -22.54 -11.69
N ALA A 459 -11.48 -21.44 -12.42
CA ALA A 459 -10.68 -20.23 -12.28
C ALA A 459 -10.84 -19.57 -10.89
N ARG A 460 -12.07 -19.52 -10.35
CA ARG A 460 -12.34 -19.01 -8.99
C ARG A 460 -11.76 -19.91 -7.90
N GLU A 461 -11.80 -21.23 -8.08
CA GLU A 461 -11.19 -22.20 -7.17
C GLU A 461 -9.66 -22.05 -7.17
N ALA A 462 -9.03 -21.96 -8.34
CA ALA A 462 -7.61 -21.69 -8.48
C ALA A 462 -7.19 -20.32 -7.88
N GLU A 463 -8.01 -19.27 -8.03
CA GLU A 463 -7.78 -17.99 -7.38
C GLU A 463 -7.91 -18.08 -5.85
N ALA A 464 -8.90 -18.80 -5.33
CA ALA A 464 -9.09 -19.03 -3.90
C ALA A 464 -7.93 -19.83 -3.29
N GLU A 465 -7.42 -20.86 -3.98
CA GLU A 465 -6.21 -21.58 -3.58
C GLU A 465 -4.97 -20.69 -3.60
N ALA A 466 -4.77 -19.90 -4.65
CA ALA A 466 -3.65 -18.96 -4.74
C ALA A 466 -3.72 -17.89 -3.65
N TRP A 467 -4.93 -17.48 -3.24
CA TRP A 467 -5.14 -16.59 -2.10
C TRP A 467 -4.82 -17.27 -0.77
N ARG A 468 -5.27 -18.52 -0.54
CA ARG A 468 -4.93 -19.30 0.66
C ARG A 468 -3.42 -19.47 0.81
N LYS A 469 -2.73 -19.93 -0.24
CA LYS A 469 -1.26 -20.08 -0.27
C LYS A 469 -0.54 -18.76 0.04
N ARG A 470 -1.05 -17.61 -0.43
CA ARG A 470 -0.51 -16.27 -0.08
C ARG A 470 -0.75 -15.87 1.37
N GLN A 471 -1.84 -16.32 2.01
CA GLN A 471 -2.07 -16.06 3.43
C GLN A 471 -1.21 -16.97 4.30
N GLU A 472 -1.10 -18.26 3.97
CA GLU A 472 -0.17 -19.20 4.60
C GLU A 472 1.28 -18.69 4.53
N GLU A 473 1.72 -18.18 3.37
CA GLU A 473 3.05 -17.58 3.23
C GLU A 473 3.22 -16.31 4.09
N LYS A 474 2.19 -15.45 4.18
CA LYS A 474 2.22 -14.26 5.06
C LYS A 474 2.27 -14.65 6.53
N GLU A 475 1.52 -15.68 6.93
CA GLU A 475 1.55 -16.20 8.30
C GLU A 475 2.90 -16.84 8.62
N ALA A 476 3.46 -17.66 7.73
CA ALA A 476 4.79 -18.23 7.87
C ALA A 476 5.86 -17.12 8.00
N ARG A 477 5.80 -16.07 7.16
CA ARG A 477 6.67 -14.89 7.27
C ARG A 477 6.49 -14.16 8.61
N ARG A 478 5.26 -14.05 9.13
CA ARG A 478 4.98 -13.44 10.45
C ARG A 478 5.52 -14.31 11.60
N ARG A 479 5.36 -15.63 11.54
CA ARG A 479 5.90 -16.59 12.51
C ARG A 479 7.44 -16.53 12.53
N ALA A 480 8.08 -16.62 11.37
CA ALA A 480 9.53 -16.47 11.24
C ALA A 480 10.05 -15.10 11.75
N GLN A 481 9.32 -13.99 11.52
CA GLN A 481 9.67 -12.68 12.08
C GLN A 481 9.48 -12.63 13.61
N ALA A 482 8.47 -13.31 14.16
CA ALA A 482 8.27 -13.40 15.60
C ALA A 482 9.37 -14.25 16.26
N GLU A 483 9.70 -15.40 15.69
CA GLU A 483 10.80 -16.27 16.09
C GLU A 483 12.15 -15.54 16.05
N ALA A 484 12.44 -14.82 14.96
CA ALA A 484 13.65 -14.00 14.84
C ALA A 484 13.73 -12.90 15.92
N ARG A 485 12.60 -12.25 16.27
CA ARG A 485 12.55 -11.27 17.37
C ARG A 485 12.73 -11.92 18.74
N VAL A 486 12.21 -13.13 18.95
CA VAL A 486 12.42 -13.90 20.20
C VAL A 486 13.88 -14.32 20.30
N ALA A 487 14.49 -14.81 19.22
CA ALA A 487 15.91 -15.14 19.16
C ALA A 487 16.82 -13.92 19.42
N GLN A 488 16.51 -12.75 18.83
CA GLN A 488 17.22 -11.50 19.12
C GLN A 488 17.11 -11.10 20.59
N LYS A 489 15.91 -11.18 21.20
CA LYS A 489 15.73 -10.90 22.63
C LYS A 489 16.49 -11.90 23.51
N ALA A 490 16.52 -13.17 23.14
CA ALA A 490 17.26 -14.20 23.85
C ALA A 490 18.78 -13.98 23.75
N ALA A 491 19.29 -13.59 22.57
CA ALA A 491 20.70 -13.25 22.37
C ALA A 491 21.11 -12.01 23.20
N VAL A 492 20.31 -10.94 23.17
CA VAL A 492 20.54 -9.74 23.99
C VAL A 492 20.49 -10.07 25.49
N ALA A 493 19.54 -10.91 25.93
CA ALA A 493 19.48 -11.36 27.32
C ALA A 493 20.69 -12.23 27.71
N ALA A 494 21.22 -13.04 26.79
CA ALA A 494 22.44 -13.82 27.00
C ALA A 494 23.70 -12.94 27.05
N GLU A 495 23.79 -11.90 26.23
CA GLU A 495 24.86 -10.89 26.32
C GLU A 495 24.80 -10.10 27.63
N HIS A 496 23.60 -9.69 28.08
CA HIS A 496 23.44 -9.02 29.37
C HIS A 496 23.83 -9.93 30.54
N ARG A 497 23.53 -11.24 30.48
CA ARG A 497 24.01 -12.22 31.47
C ARG A 497 25.53 -12.32 31.44
N ARG A 498 26.14 -12.55 30.27
CA ARG A 498 27.60 -12.60 30.10
C ARG A 498 28.29 -11.35 30.65
N ARG A 499 27.82 -10.15 30.29
CA ARG A 499 28.37 -8.89 30.83
C ARG A 499 28.18 -8.78 32.34
N TYR A 500 27.03 -9.21 32.88
CA TYR A 500 26.80 -9.22 34.31
C TYR A 500 27.77 -10.17 35.02
N ASP A 501 27.98 -11.37 34.48
CA ASP A 501 28.93 -12.35 35.01
C ASP A 501 30.38 -11.83 34.87
N GLU A 502 30.76 -11.24 33.74
CA GLU A 502 32.05 -10.55 33.50
C GLU A 502 32.31 -9.35 34.43
N TYR A 503 31.27 -8.64 34.88
CA TYR A 503 31.40 -7.59 35.91
C TYR A 503 31.40 -8.17 37.32
N ARG A 504 30.69 -9.27 37.55
CA ARG A 504 30.51 -9.92 38.84
C ARG A 504 31.74 -10.73 39.24
N GLU A 505 32.36 -11.49 38.35
CA GLU A 505 33.54 -12.31 38.64
C GLU A 505 34.70 -11.46 39.22
N PRO A 506 35.14 -10.34 38.60
CA PRO A 506 36.19 -9.49 39.17
C PRO A 506 35.75 -8.80 40.47
N PHE A 507 34.46 -8.56 40.66
CA PHE A 507 33.94 -7.99 41.91
C PHE A 507 33.99 -9.04 43.03
N GLU A 508 33.47 -10.24 42.80
CA GLU A 508 33.54 -11.34 43.76
C GLU A 508 34.98 -11.78 44.05
N GLU A 509 35.90 -11.73 43.09
CA GLU A 509 37.33 -11.94 43.35
C GLU A 509 37.95 -10.80 44.19
N ARG A 510 37.57 -9.54 43.93
CA ARG A 510 37.97 -8.37 44.74
C ARG A 510 37.31 -8.31 46.11
N PHE A 511 36.29 -9.10 46.40
CA PHE A 511 35.72 -9.24 47.75
C PHE A 511 36.00 -10.61 48.38
N ARG A 512 36.49 -11.60 47.61
CA ARG A 512 36.95 -12.90 48.12
C ARG A 512 38.07 -12.76 49.14
N TRP A 513 39.06 -11.90 48.93
CA TRP A 513 40.12 -11.67 49.92
C TRP A 513 39.59 -10.97 51.19
N LEU A 514 38.60 -10.10 51.04
CA LEU A 514 37.93 -9.37 52.13
C LEU A 514 37.06 -10.29 53.01
N HIS A 515 36.43 -11.30 52.41
CA HIS A 515 35.62 -12.30 53.14
C HIS A 515 36.36 -13.60 53.46
N ALA A 516 37.50 -13.91 52.82
CA ALA A 516 38.30 -15.11 53.13
C ALA A 516 38.78 -15.10 54.59
N GLY A 517 39.12 -13.93 55.15
CA GLY A 517 39.48 -13.81 56.58
C GLY A 517 38.31 -14.05 57.54
N ALA A 518 37.07 -13.80 57.11
CA ALA A 518 35.86 -13.99 57.92
C ALA A 518 35.29 -15.41 57.78
N LEU A 519 35.35 -16.01 56.59
CA LEU A 519 34.82 -17.35 56.29
C LEU A 519 35.79 -18.50 56.63
N SER A 520 37.10 -18.23 56.74
CA SER A 520 38.09 -19.24 57.17
C SER A 520 38.10 -19.52 58.68
N GLY A 521 37.28 -18.80 59.48
CA GLY A 521 37.15 -19.03 60.92
C GLY A 521 38.38 -18.65 61.76
N THR A 522 39.45 -18.13 61.16
CA THR A 522 40.71 -17.82 61.88
C THR A 522 40.73 -16.46 62.59
N GLN A 523 39.78 -15.56 62.31
CA GLN A 523 39.66 -14.28 63.04
C GLN A 523 38.72 -14.39 64.26
N ARG A 524 39.33 -14.66 65.42
CA ARG A 524 38.70 -14.89 66.74
C ARG A 524 37.84 -13.75 67.34
N ALA A 525 37.55 -12.68 66.59
CA ALA A 525 37.03 -11.42 67.15
C ALA A 525 35.50 -11.23 67.13
N PHE A 526 34.74 -12.01 66.35
CA PHE A 526 33.28 -11.81 66.18
C PHE A 526 32.39 -12.97 66.66
N ASN A 527 32.93 -13.93 67.42
CA ASN A 527 32.18 -15.10 67.89
C ASN A 527 31.18 -14.84 69.04
N ASN A 528 30.97 -13.57 69.44
CA ASN A 528 30.07 -13.19 70.54
C ASN A 528 28.62 -12.88 70.09
N LEU A 529 28.28 -13.12 68.81
CA LEU A 529 26.91 -13.05 68.29
C LEU A 529 26.35 -14.41 67.87
N GLY A 530 27.00 -15.51 68.28
CA GLY A 530 26.46 -16.85 68.15
C GLY A 530 25.17 -16.99 68.95
N VAL A 531 24.03 -16.94 68.27
CA VAL A 531 22.72 -17.32 68.85
C VAL A 531 22.83 -18.78 69.31
N PRO A 532 22.52 -19.11 70.57
CA PRO A 532 22.62 -20.49 71.04
C PRO A 532 21.68 -21.40 70.25
N ASP A 533 22.18 -22.57 69.86
CA ASP A 533 21.59 -23.48 68.85
C ASP A 533 20.16 -23.98 69.16
N GLY A 534 19.64 -23.74 70.37
CA GLY A 534 18.27 -24.09 70.77
C GLY A 534 17.16 -23.28 70.06
N LYS A 535 17.41 -22.04 69.60
CA LYS A 535 16.34 -21.18 69.06
C LYS A 535 16.04 -21.34 67.57
N ALA A 536 16.93 -21.96 66.79
CA ALA A 536 16.67 -22.23 65.37
C ALA A 536 15.58 -23.30 65.17
N ALA A 537 15.45 -24.24 66.13
CA ALA A 537 14.45 -25.30 66.09
C ALA A 537 13.00 -24.79 66.33
N GLU A 538 12.81 -23.82 67.24
CA GLU A 538 11.47 -23.29 67.56
C GLU A 538 10.85 -22.52 66.38
N LEU A 539 11.66 -21.79 65.60
CA LEU A 539 11.17 -21.05 64.43
C LEU A 539 10.83 -21.95 63.22
N ALA A 540 11.32 -23.20 63.19
CA ALA A 540 10.95 -24.17 62.16
C ALA A 540 9.57 -24.82 62.41
N ILE A 541 9.09 -24.81 63.65
CA ILE A 541 7.81 -25.43 64.05
C ILE A 541 6.61 -24.50 63.79
N LEU A 542 6.83 -23.18 63.72
CA LEU A 542 5.80 -22.16 63.43
C LEU A 542 5.53 -21.96 61.92
N ARG A 543 5.75 -23.00 61.10
CA ARG A 543 5.51 -22.98 59.64
C ARG A 543 4.78 -24.21 59.09
N LEU A 544 3.99 -24.84 59.95
CA LEU A 544 2.75 -25.56 59.58
C LEU A 544 1.55 -24.65 59.87
#